data_AF-A0A1V5RKE0-F1
#
_entry.id   AF-A0A1V5RKE0-F1
#
_cell.length_a   1.000
_cell.length_b   1.000
_cell.length_c   1.000
_cell.angle_alpha   90.00
_cell.angle_beta   90.00
_cell.angle_gamma   90.00
#
_symmetry.space_group_name_H-M   'P 1'
#
loop_
_entity.id
_entity.type
_entity.pdbx_description
1 polymer ?
#
loop_
_entity_poly.entity_id
_entity_poly.type
_entity_poly.pdbx_seq_one_letter_code
_entity_poly.pdbx_strand_id
1 'polypeptide(L)'
;MLTLQALGLKKRLEHIGIKRVILGLSGGLDSTAALLAVIRTFDVMSLDRGGIIAVSMPGFGTTNRTKSNAQALAEALSVTFFTIPIEKAVAQHFKDIDHDPTVLDITYENAQARERTQVLMDLANKHGALVIGTGDLSELALGWTTYNGDHMSMYAINSSVPKTLLRPILAHEANEADEDLQAVLLDILATPVSPELLPPSGDGAISQKTEAVIGPYELHDFFLYYTLRWGFGPEKIYRYAVKAFEESYTSSDIRHWLAVFFTRFIANQFKRSASPDGPIGNGVPSNRVSGPQRCPKTGLD
;
A
#
# COMPACT_ATOMS: atom_id res chain seq x y z
N MET A 1 -12.98 -7.89 7.47
CA MET A 1 -11.71 -7.15 7.67
C MET A 1 -11.95 -5.65 7.80
N LEU A 2 -12.63 -5.01 6.83
CA LEU A 2 -12.87 -3.57 6.83
C LEU A 2 -13.48 -3.03 8.13
N THR A 3 -14.38 -3.77 8.78
CA THR A 3 -14.94 -3.39 10.09
C THR A 3 -13.88 -3.22 11.18
N LEU A 4 -12.87 -4.10 11.24
CA LEU A 4 -11.78 -3.98 12.21
C LEU A 4 -10.92 -2.74 11.93
N GLN A 5 -10.60 -2.50 10.65
CA GLN A 5 -9.88 -1.31 10.23
C GLN A 5 -10.67 -0.05 10.58
N ALA A 6 -11.99 -0.07 10.35
CA ALA A 6 -12.88 1.04 10.60
C ALA A 6 -13.00 1.38 12.09
N LEU A 7 -13.16 0.37 12.95
CA LEU A 7 -13.19 0.57 14.40
C LEU A 7 -11.84 1.11 14.94
N GLY A 8 -10.73 0.65 14.38
CA GLY A 8 -9.40 1.17 14.72
C GLY A 8 -9.24 2.65 14.34
N LEU A 9 -9.61 3.02 13.10
CA LEU A 9 -9.56 4.42 12.67
C LEU A 9 -10.55 5.29 13.46
N LYS A 10 -11.77 4.81 13.71
CA LYS A 10 -12.76 5.49 14.58
C LYS A 10 -12.14 5.88 15.92
N LYS A 11 -11.50 4.92 16.60
CA LYS A 11 -10.89 5.17 17.90
C LYS A 11 -9.79 6.23 17.81
N ARG A 12 -8.98 6.20 16.73
CA ARG A 12 -7.95 7.22 16.49
C ARG A 12 -8.56 8.60 16.30
N LEU A 13 -9.58 8.74 15.43
CA LEU A 13 -10.26 10.01 15.14
C LEU A 13 -10.93 10.60 16.39
N GLU A 14 -11.64 9.77 17.17
CA GLU A 14 -12.24 10.19 18.44
C GLU A 14 -11.19 10.71 19.44
N HIS A 15 -10.04 10.04 19.54
CA HIS A 15 -8.98 10.40 20.48
C HIS A 15 -8.33 11.74 20.15
N ILE A 16 -8.12 12.04 18.87
CA ILE A 16 -7.45 13.27 18.42
C ILE A 16 -8.44 14.40 18.08
N GLY A 17 -9.75 14.13 18.08
CA GLY A 17 -10.80 15.11 17.78
C GLY A 17 -10.89 15.56 16.32
N ILE A 18 -10.23 14.86 15.39
CA ILE A 18 -10.25 15.17 13.96
C ILE A 18 -11.42 14.48 13.28
N LYS A 19 -12.12 15.20 12.40
CA LYS A 19 -13.29 14.71 11.63
C LYS A 19 -13.06 14.70 10.11
N ARG A 20 -11.83 14.96 9.68
CA ARG A 20 -11.43 14.95 8.27
C ARG A 20 -10.24 14.04 8.06
N VAL A 21 -10.24 13.35 6.94
CA VAL A 21 -9.14 12.47 6.55
C VAL A 21 -8.73 12.77 5.12
N ILE A 22 -7.46 12.54 4.82
CA ILE A 22 -6.94 12.68 3.47
C ILE A 22 -6.13 11.44 3.09
N LEU A 23 -6.28 10.98 1.85
CA LEU A 23 -5.50 9.88 1.32
C LEU A 23 -5.17 10.07 -0.15
N GLY A 24 -4.04 9.50 -0.58
CA GLY A 24 -3.72 9.35 -1.98
C GLY A 24 -4.58 8.24 -2.60
N LEU A 25 -5.25 8.54 -3.71
CA LEU A 25 -6.05 7.57 -4.46
C LEU A 25 -5.43 7.33 -5.83
N SER A 26 -4.77 6.18 -5.98
CA SER A 26 -4.07 5.80 -7.22
C SER A 26 -4.94 5.01 -8.18
N GLY A 27 -6.12 4.53 -7.75
CA GLY A 27 -6.92 3.56 -8.51
C GLY A 27 -6.38 2.13 -8.43
N GLY A 28 -5.34 1.90 -7.62
CA GLY A 28 -4.80 0.58 -7.31
C GLY A 28 -5.47 -0.07 -6.09
N LEU A 29 -5.26 -1.38 -5.96
CA LEU A 29 -5.87 -2.26 -4.95
C LEU A 29 -5.83 -1.68 -3.52
N ASP A 30 -4.66 -1.23 -3.07
CA ASP A 30 -4.45 -0.88 -1.66
C ASP A 30 -5.14 0.45 -1.30
N SER A 31 -5.04 1.44 -2.19
CA SER A 31 -5.71 2.73 -2.00
C SER A 31 -7.23 2.61 -2.02
N THR A 32 -7.76 1.71 -2.84
CA THR A 32 -9.19 1.39 -2.88
C THR A 32 -9.66 0.74 -1.59
N ALA A 33 -8.94 -0.28 -1.11
CA ALA A 33 -9.26 -0.93 0.17
C ALA A 33 -9.18 0.05 1.35
N ALA A 34 -8.19 0.96 1.34
CA ALA A 34 -8.08 2.01 2.35
C ALA A 34 -9.28 2.97 2.31
N LEU A 35 -9.70 3.41 1.11
CA LEU A 35 -10.86 4.29 0.95
C LEU A 35 -12.15 3.63 1.46
N LEU A 36 -12.39 2.35 1.12
CA LEU A 36 -13.57 1.62 1.60
C LEU A 36 -13.57 1.46 3.13
N ALA A 37 -12.41 1.20 3.74
CA ALA A 37 -12.28 1.16 5.20
C ALA A 37 -12.58 2.55 5.83
N VAL A 38 -12.13 3.63 5.20
CA VAL A 38 -12.41 5.01 5.63
C VAL A 38 -13.89 5.33 5.51
N ILE A 39 -14.54 4.99 4.40
CA ILE A 39 -16.00 5.16 4.20
C ILE A 39 -16.76 4.47 5.33
N ARG A 40 -16.46 3.20 5.57
CA ARG A 40 -17.08 2.41 6.65
C ARG A 40 -16.83 3.02 8.03
N THR A 41 -15.69 3.67 8.23
CA THR A 41 -15.41 4.42 9.47
C THR A 41 -16.35 5.61 9.63
N PHE A 42 -16.49 6.43 8.58
CA PHE A 42 -17.35 7.61 8.59
C PHE A 42 -18.81 7.23 8.80
N ASP A 43 -19.28 6.17 8.13
CA ASP A 43 -20.64 5.65 8.28
C ASP A 43 -20.92 5.21 9.74
N VAL A 44 -20.02 4.44 10.36
CA VAL A 44 -20.15 3.98 11.76
C VAL A 44 -20.03 5.12 12.77
N MET A 45 -19.39 6.23 12.40
CA MET A 45 -19.31 7.45 13.21
C MET A 45 -20.44 8.45 12.90
N SER A 46 -21.27 8.18 11.89
CA SER A 46 -22.25 9.12 11.36
C SER A 46 -21.63 10.49 11.01
N LEU A 47 -20.42 10.46 10.44
CA LEU A 47 -19.73 11.64 9.92
C LEU A 47 -20.11 11.88 8.46
N ASP A 48 -20.10 13.15 8.06
CA ASP A 48 -20.28 13.54 6.67
C ASP A 48 -19.11 13.03 5.81
N ARG A 49 -19.42 12.28 4.75
CA ARG A 49 -18.44 11.77 3.78
C ARG A 49 -17.70 12.90 3.05
N GLY A 50 -18.25 14.13 3.03
CA GLY A 50 -17.53 15.33 2.59
C GLY A 50 -16.21 15.59 3.36
N GLY A 51 -16.07 15.04 4.57
CA GLY A 51 -14.81 15.06 5.34
C GLY A 51 -13.73 14.10 4.85
N ILE A 52 -14.01 13.25 3.85
CA ILE A 52 -13.05 12.35 3.21
C ILE A 52 -12.50 13.06 1.97
N ILE A 53 -11.19 13.29 1.95
CA ILE A 53 -10.49 13.94 0.85
C ILE A 53 -9.61 12.90 0.15
N ALA A 54 -10.01 12.48 -1.05
CA ALA A 54 -9.21 11.64 -1.93
C ALA A 54 -8.41 12.53 -2.89
N VAL A 55 -7.12 12.25 -3.05
CA VAL A 55 -6.24 13.03 -3.93
C VAL A 55 -5.57 12.09 -4.94
N SER A 56 -5.88 12.26 -6.22
CA SER A 56 -5.11 11.66 -7.31
C SER A 56 -3.92 12.54 -7.65
N MET A 57 -2.74 11.94 -7.73
CA MET A 57 -1.48 12.65 -7.96
C MET A 57 -0.72 12.06 -9.16
N PRO A 58 -1.21 12.32 -10.39
CA PRO A 58 -0.60 11.77 -11.59
C PRO A 58 0.85 12.28 -11.74
N GLY A 59 1.72 11.36 -12.15
CA GLY A 59 3.12 11.63 -12.48
C GLY A 59 3.47 11.06 -13.84
N PHE A 60 4.76 10.91 -14.13
CA PHE A 60 5.24 10.52 -15.46
C PHE A 60 4.80 9.13 -15.94
N GLY A 61 4.50 8.22 -15.00
CA GLY A 61 4.07 6.84 -15.30
C GLY A 61 2.57 6.61 -15.26
N THR A 62 1.76 7.62 -14.91
CA THR A 62 0.33 7.42 -14.65
C THR A 62 -0.44 7.12 -15.93
N THR A 63 -1.22 6.03 -15.91
CA THR A 63 -2.05 5.63 -17.05
C THR A 63 -3.43 6.27 -17.01
N ASN A 64 -4.10 6.35 -18.17
CA ASN A 64 -5.48 6.85 -18.25
C ASN A 64 -6.45 5.97 -17.44
N ARG A 65 -6.21 4.65 -17.40
CA ARG A 65 -7.09 3.68 -16.74
C ARG A 65 -7.08 3.83 -15.22
N THR A 66 -5.91 3.92 -14.60
CA THR A 66 -5.83 4.09 -13.14
C THR A 66 -6.36 5.45 -12.70
N LYS A 67 -6.10 6.49 -13.49
CA LYS A 67 -6.69 7.82 -13.26
C LYS A 67 -8.22 7.79 -13.35
N SER A 68 -8.79 7.14 -14.37
CA SER A 68 -10.25 7.03 -14.51
C SER A 68 -10.86 6.23 -13.37
N ASN A 69 -10.20 5.14 -12.94
CA ASN A 69 -10.67 4.33 -11.81
C ASN A 69 -10.67 5.12 -10.50
N ALA A 70 -9.63 5.91 -10.23
CA ALA A 70 -9.58 6.77 -9.05
C ALA A 70 -10.74 7.77 -9.02
N GLN A 71 -11.01 8.43 -10.16
CA GLN A 71 -12.10 9.39 -10.27
C GLN A 71 -13.47 8.72 -10.13
N ALA A 72 -13.72 7.65 -10.89
CA ALA A 72 -14.99 6.93 -10.85
C ALA A 72 -15.29 6.36 -9.46
N LEU A 73 -14.27 5.83 -8.77
CA LEU A 73 -14.42 5.34 -7.41
C LEU A 73 -14.78 6.47 -6.43
N ALA A 74 -14.16 7.64 -6.58
CA ALA A 74 -14.44 8.78 -5.71
C ALA A 74 -15.86 9.34 -5.93
N GLU A 75 -16.31 9.37 -7.18
CA GLU A 75 -17.67 9.75 -7.56
C GLU A 75 -18.70 8.76 -7.01
N ALA A 76 -18.52 7.46 -7.24
CA ALA A 76 -19.40 6.40 -6.74
C ALA A 76 -19.53 6.42 -5.20
N LEU A 77 -18.45 6.76 -4.49
CA LEU A 77 -18.44 6.82 -3.02
C LEU A 77 -18.84 8.19 -2.45
N SER A 78 -19.07 9.19 -3.31
CA SER A 78 -19.45 10.56 -2.94
C SER A 78 -18.46 11.23 -1.98
N VAL A 79 -17.16 11.12 -2.26
CA VAL A 79 -16.09 11.76 -1.47
C VAL A 79 -15.56 13.01 -2.16
N THR A 80 -14.93 13.90 -1.39
CA THR A 80 -14.22 15.04 -1.98
C THR A 80 -13.01 14.53 -2.76
N PHE A 81 -12.90 14.88 -4.05
CA PHE A 81 -11.82 14.43 -4.92
C PHE A 81 -11.03 15.59 -5.51
N PHE A 82 -9.71 15.52 -5.42
CA PHE A 82 -8.79 16.45 -6.08
C PHE A 82 -7.85 15.69 -7.02
N THR A 83 -7.48 16.33 -8.13
CA THR A 83 -6.36 15.89 -8.97
C THR A 83 -5.25 16.93 -8.91
N ILE A 84 -4.07 16.53 -8.48
CA ILE A 84 -2.89 17.39 -8.34
C ILE A 84 -1.72 16.73 -9.06
N PRO A 85 -1.47 17.07 -10.33
CA PRO A 85 -0.33 16.54 -11.07
C PRO A 85 1.00 16.98 -10.46
N ILE A 86 1.94 16.05 -10.30
CA ILE A 86 3.22 16.29 -9.62
C ILE A 86 4.39 16.53 -10.59
N GLU A 87 4.19 16.36 -11.89
CA GLU A 87 5.28 16.32 -12.89
C GLU A 87 6.11 17.60 -12.87
N LYS A 88 5.47 18.76 -12.70
CA LYS A 88 6.17 20.05 -12.63
C LYS A 88 7.02 20.20 -11.38
N ALA A 89 6.49 19.77 -10.23
CA ALA A 89 7.21 19.82 -8.97
C ALA A 89 8.41 18.87 -8.99
N VAL A 90 8.20 17.63 -9.45
CA VAL A 90 9.27 16.64 -9.58
C VAL A 90 10.31 17.06 -10.63
N ALA A 91 9.90 17.61 -11.78
CA ALA A 91 10.84 18.09 -12.79
C ALA A 91 11.68 19.28 -12.29
N GLN A 92 11.12 20.13 -11.43
CA GLN A 92 11.90 21.16 -10.76
C GLN A 92 12.86 20.54 -9.76
N HIS A 93 12.39 19.61 -8.92
CA HIS A 93 13.23 18.91 -7.95
C HIS A 93 14.41 18.20 -8.62
N PHE A 94 14.19 17.53 -9.76
CA PHE A 94 15.26 16.92 -10.56
C PHE A 94 16.34 17.93 -10.97
N LYS A 95 15.94 19.14 -11.40
CA LYS A 95 16.92 20.20 -11.71
C LYS A 95 17.68 20.66 -10.46
N ASP A 96 16.99 20.79 -9.34
CA ASP A 96 17.59 21.27 -8.09
C ASP A 96 18.65 20.31 -7.53
N ILE A 97 18.52 19.00 -7.83
CA ILE A 97 19.47 17.96 -7.41
C ILE A 97 20.41 17.50 -8.54
N ASP A 98 20.39 18.15 -9.71
CA ASP A 98 21.16 17.78 -10.90
C ASP A 98 20.93 16.33 -11.37
N HIS A 99 19.67 15.87 -11.31
CA HIS A 99 19.26 14.55 -11.82
C HIS A 99 18.72 14.66 -13.24
N ASP A 100 19.28 13.90 -14.17
CA ASP A 100 18.78 13.79 -15.53
C ASP A 100 17.45 13.01 -15.56
N PRO A 101 16.32 13.61 -16.00
CA PRO A 101 15.03 12.93 -16.07
C PRO A 101 14.99 11.70 -17.00
N THR A 102 15.99 11.50 -17.85
CA THR A 102 16.13 10.31 -18.70
C THR A 102 16.76 9.13 -17.96
N VAL A 103 17.40 9.36 -16.81
CA VAL A 103 17.95 8.33 -15.94
C VAL A 103 16.84 7.82 -15.02
N LEU A 104 16.21 6.71 -15.44
CA LEU A 104 15.06 6.09 -14.78
C LEU A 104 15.48 5.14 -13.64
N ASP A 105 16.26 5.65 -12.70
CA ASP A 105 16.76 4.88 -11.56
C ASP A 105 15.90 5.05 -10.28
N ILE A 106 16.41 4.54 -9.16
CA ILE A 106 15.75 4.66 -7.85
C ILE A 106 15.56 6.11 -7.39
N THR A 107 16.38 7.05 -7.88
CA THR A 107 16.21 8.48 -7.58
C THR A 107 14.97 9.01 -8.30
N TYR A 108 14.81 8.66 -9.58
CA TYR A 108 13.64 9.03 -10.40
C TYR A 108 12.33 8.52 -9.78
N GLU A 109 12.30 7.26 -9.36
CA GLU A 109 11.11 6.66 -8.74
C GLU A 109 10.81 7.26 -7.36
N ASN A 110 11.82 7.38 -6.50
CA ASN A 110 11.64 7.86 -5.12
C ASN A 110 11.28 9.35 -5.05
N ALA A 111 11.80 10.20 -5.93
CA ALA A 111 11.45 11.62 -5.98
C ALA A 111 9.94 11.80 -6.16
N GLN A 112 9.34 11.05 -7.08
CA GLN A 112 7.89 11.06 -7.31
C GLN A 112 7.12 10.53 -6.10
N ALA A 113 7.57 9.45 -5.46
CA ALA A 113 6.90 8.90 -4.28
C ALA A 113 6.93 9.89 -3.08
N ARG A 114 8.04 10.59 -2.88
CA ARG A 114 8.19 11.60 -1.82
C ARG A 114 7.36 12.84 -2.07
N GLU A 115 7.31 13.33 -3.31
CA GLU A 115 6.48 14.49 -3.69
C GLU A 115 5.00 14.24 -3.38
N ARG A 116 4.50 13.03 -3.69
CA ARG A 116 3.11 12.66 -3.35
C ARG A 116 2.83 12.73 -1.85
N THR A 117 3.75 12.21 -1.03
CA THR A 117 3.62 12.30 0.42
C THR A 117 3.68 13.74 0.92
N GLN A 118 4.55 14.57 0.35
CA GLN A 118 4.62 15.99 0.68
C GLN A 118 3.29 16.70 0.40
N VAL A 119 2.71 16.53 -0.79
CA VAL A 119 1.40 17.07 -1.17
C VAL A 119 0.32 16.65 -0.17
N LEU A 120 0.26 15.36 0.18
CA LEU A 120 -0.74 14.86 1.13
C LEU A 120 -0.57 15.47 2.53
N MET A 121 0.66 15.59 3.03
CA MET A 121 0.94 16.17 4.34
C MET A 121 0.60 17.66 4.39
N ASP A 122 0.91 18.41 3.34
CA ASP A 122 0.62 19.85 3.26
C ASP A 122 -0.88 20.13 3.12
N LEU A 123 -1.59 19.30 2.35
CA LEU A 123 -3.05 19.36 2.30
C LEU A 123 -3.69 18.96 3.63
N ALA A 124 -3.12 17.99 4.35
CA ALA A 124 -3.60 17.64 5.68
C ALA A 124 -3.51 18.84 6.63
N ASN A 125 -2.39 19.58 6.60
CA ASN A 125 -2.21 20.82 7.36
C ASN A 125 -3.26 21.87 6.96
N LYS A 126 -3.44 22.09 5.65
CA LYS A 126 -4.42 23.06 5.11
C LYS A 126 -5.86 22.76 5.55
N HIS A 127 -6.25 21.48 5.55
CA HIS A 127 -7.63 21.06 5.81
C HIS A 127 -7.90 20.65 7.26
N GLY A 128 -6.85 20.58 8.10
CA GLY A 128 -6.93 20.03 9.45
C GLY A 128 -7.35 18.54 9.42
N ALA A 129 -6.76 17.77 8.51
CA ALA A 129 -7.12 16.38 8.26
C ALA A 129 -6.02 15.40 8.71
N LEU A 130 -6.38 14.13 8.87
CA LEU A 130 -5.46 13.04 9.17
C LEU A 130 -5.03 12.33 7.87
N VAL A 131 -3.72 12.22 7.60
CA VAL A 131 -3.21 11.45 6.45
C VAL A 131 -3.34 9.95 6.69
N ILE A 132 -4.09 9.26 5.84
CA ILE A 132 -4.27 7.81 5.87
C ILE A 132 -3.29 7.15 4.89
N GLY A 133 -2.43 6.27 5.41
CA GLY A 133 -1.49 5.47 4.61
C GLY A 133 -2.15 4.22 4.07
N THR A 134 -1.85 3.91 2.81
CA THR A 134 -2.49 2.82 2.05
C THR A 134 -1.64 1.55 1.97
N GLY A 135 -0.35 1.61 2.35
CA GLY A 135 0.58 0.47 2.24
C GLY A 135 0.15 -0.74 3.06
N ASP A 136 0.35 -1.92 2.47
CA ASP A 136 -0.10 -3.20 3.01
C ASP A 136 1.01 -3.95 3.78
N LEU A 137 0.62 -5.02 4.48
CA LEU A 137 1.55 -5.79 5.32
C LEU A 137 2.68 -6.45 4.51
N SER A 138 2.40 -6.90 3.28
CA SER A 138 3.36 -7.60 2.42
C SER A 138 4.43 -6.63 1.92
N GLU A 139 4.03 -5.43 1.50
CA GLU A 139 4.94 -4.35 1.11
C GLU A 139 5.81 -3.91 2.29
N LEU A 140 5.22 -3.75 3.48
CA LEU A 140 5.95 -3.42 4.70
C LEU A 140 6.96 -4.52 5.08
N ALA A 141 6.60 -5.79 4.92
CA ALA A 141 7.48 -6.92 5.20
C ALA A 141 8.67 -6.98 4.23
N LEU A 142 8.43 -6.81 2.94
CA LEU A 142 9.45 -6.83 1.89
C LEU A 142 10.21 -5.50 1.76
N GLY A 143 9.80 -4.47 2.48
CA GLY A 143 10.32 -3.11 2.33
C GLY A 143 10.12 -2.56 0.92
N TRP A 144 9.02 -2.97 0.26
CA TRP A 144 8.63 -2.51 -1.07
C TRP A 144 7.89 -1.17 -0.96
N THR A 145 8.59 -0.18 -0.40
CA THR A 145 8.09 1.16 -0.14
C THR A 145 9.24 2.16 -0.21
N THR A 146 8.94 3.43 -0.48
CA THR A 146 9.90 4.52 -0.38
C THR A 146 10.01 4.96 1.08
N TYR A 147 11.23 4.98 1.62
CA TYR A 147 11.45 5.56 2.94
C TYR A 147 11.22 7.08 2.90
N ASN A 148 10.42 7.59 3.84
CA ASN A 148 9.84 8.95 3.85
C ASN A 148 9.05 9.30 2.57
N GLY A 149 8.51 8.30 1.88
CA GLY A 149 7.52 8.47 0.82
C GLY A 149 6.21 7.80 1.21
N ASP A 150 5.75 6.86 0.39
CA ASP A 150 4.44 6.20 0.47
C ASP A 150 4.18 5.44 1.79
N HIS A 151 5.23 4.98 2.49
CA HIS A 151 5.04 4.32 3.77
C HIS A 151 4.67 5.27 4.92
N MET A 152 4.96 6.57 4.76
CA MET A 152 4.76 7.56 5.82
C MET A 152 3.36 8.14 5.76
N SER A 153 2.68 8.12 6.91
CA SER A 153 1.33 8.66 7.08
C SER A 153 1.10 8.95 8.57
N MET A 154 -0.06 9.51 8.91
CA MET A 154 -0.45 9.68 10.30
C MET A 154 -1.18 8.44 10.85
N TYR A 155 -1.75 7.61 9.97
CA TYR A 155 -2.36 6.32 10.32
C TYR A 155 -2.36 5.35 9.12
N ALA A 156 -1.68 4.21 9.25
CA ALA A 156 -1.54 3.19 8.20
C ALA A 156 -2.66 2.14 8.30
N ILE A 157 -3.77 2.37 7.62
CA ILE A 157 -5.01 1.59 7.78
C ILE A 157 -4.89 0.14 7.29
N ASN A 158 -4.04 -0.11 6.28
CA ASN A 158 -3.81 -1.43 5.68
C ASN A 158 -2.61 -2.18 6.28
N SER A 159 -1.93 -1.62 7.28
CA SER A 159 -0.66 -2.14 7.80
C SER A 159 -0.69 -3.57 8.37
N SER A 160 -1.87 -4.13 8.60
CA SER A 160 -2.03 -5.54 9.03
C SER A 160 -2.68 -6.46 7.99
N VAL A 161 -2.98 -5.95 6.79
CA VAL A 161 -3.67 -6.69 5.73
C VAL A 161 -2.63 -7.10 4.68
N PRO A 162 -2.40 -8.40 4.44
CA PRO A 162 -1.49 -8.85 3.40
C PRO A 162 -2.12 -8.69 2.01
N LYS A 163 -1.28 -8.58 0.97
CA LYS A 163 -1.69 -8.40 -0.43
C LYS A 163 -2.65 -9.49 -0.88
N THR A 164 -2.38 -10.73 -0.49
CA THR A 164 -3.24 -11.89 -0.80
C THR A 164 -4.67 -11.77 -0.24
N LEU A 165 -4.88 -10.97 0.81
CA LEU A 165 -6.20 -10.76 1.41
C LEU A 165 -6.94 -9.55 0.83
N LEU A 166 -6.23 -8.57 0.27
CA LEU A 166 -6.86 -7.37 -0.30
C LEU A 166 -7.77 -7.69 -1.49
N ARG A 167 -7.34 -8.59 -2.39
CA ARG A 167 -8.15 -9.02 -3.54
C ARG A 167 -9.49 -9.65 -3.10
N PRO A 168 -9.52 -10.67 -2.22
CA PRO A 168 -10.77 -11.20 -1.66
C PRO A 168 -11.63 -10.15 -0.96
N ILE A 169 -11.04 -9.21 -0.23
CA ILE A 169 -11.79 -8.11 0.41
C ILE A 169 -12.52 -7.29 -0.66
N LEU A 170 -11.82 -6.80 -1.68
CA LEU A 170 -12.45 -5.99 -2.72
C LEU A 170 -13.48 -6.79 -3.52
N ALA A 171 -13.23 -8.07 -3.79
CA ALA A 171 -14.20 -8.93 -4.48
C ALA A 171 -15.49 -9.09 -3.66
N HIS A 172 -15.38 -9.22 -2.34
CA HIS A 172 -16.55 -9.24 -1.47
C HIS A 172 -17.29 -7.89 -1.48
N GLU A 173 -16.59 -6.77 -1.37
CA GLU A 173 -17.23 -5.45 -1.41
C GLU A 173 -17.88 -5.17 -2.77
N ALA A 174 -17.30 -5.66 -3.88
CA ALA A 174 -17.90 -5.56 -5.21
C ALA A 174 -19.20 -6.36 -5.34
N ASN A 175 -19.33 -7.49 -4.65
CA ASN A 175 -20.55 -8.29 -4.68
C ASN A 175 -21.71 -7.64 -3.89
N GLU A 176 -21.39 -6.83 -2.88
CA GLU A 176 -22.38 -6.14 -2.04
C GLU A 176 -22.67 -4.69 -2.51
N ALA A 177 -21.94 -4.22 -3.53
CA ALA A 177 -22.05 -2.88 -4.06
C ALA A 177 -23.24 -2.71 -5.03
N ASP A 178 -23.64 -1.46 -5.27
CA ASP A 178 -24.50 -1.11 -6.41
C ASP A 178 -23.76 -1.29 -7.75
N GLU A 179 -24.52 -1.19 -8.84
CA GLU A 179 -24.00 -1.46 -10.20
C GLU A 179 -22.79 -0.58 -10.56
N ASP A 180 -22.84 0.70 -10.22
CA ASP A 180 -21.78 1.66 -10.54
C ASP A 180 -20.50 1.36 -9.75
N LEU A 181 -20.60 1.18 -8.43
CA LEU A 181 -19.44 0.86 -7.60
C LEU A 181 -18.89 -0.54 -7.89
N GLN A 182 -19.76 -1.51 -8.18
CA GLN A 182 -19.36 -2.86 -8.57
C GLN A 182 -18.50 -2.83 -9.84
N ALA A 183 -18.95 -2.11 -10.88
CA ALA A 183 -18.21 -2.01 -12.14
C ALA A 183 -16.79 -1.45 -11.92
N VAL A 184 -16.67 -0.40 -11.11
CA VAL A 184 -15.38 0.22 -10.77
C VAL A 184 -14.48 -0.74 -9.99
N LEU A 185 -15.01 -1.43 -8.98
CA LEU A 185 -14.23 -2.36 -8.16
C LEU A 185 -13.74 -3.57 -8.97
N LEU A 186 -14.55 -4.08 -9.90
CA LEU A 186 -14.16 -5.15 -10.81
C LEU A 186 -13.06 -4.71 -11.79
N ASP A 187 -13.10 -3.47 -12.30
CA ASP A 187 -12.01 -2.96 -13.15
C ASP A 187 -10.69 -2.79 -12.38
N ILE A 188 -10.77 -2.34 -11.13
CA ILE A 188 -9.60 -2.25 -10.23
C ILE A 188 -9.02 -3.64 -9.96
N LEU A 189 -9.85 -4.66 -9.73
CA LEU A 189 -9.41 -6.05 -9.52
C LEU A 189 -8.73 -6.65 -10.77
N ALA A 190 -9.21 -6.26 -11.95
CA ALA A 190 -8.65 -6.66 -13.25
C ALA A 190 -7.37 -5.90 -13.63
N THR A 191 -7.07 -4.79 -12.94
CA THR A 191 -5.86 -4.00 -13.17
C THR A 191 -4.63 -4.71 -12.58
N PRO A 192 -3.54 -4.87 -13.35
CA PRO A 192 -2.29 -5.45 -12.84
C PRO A 192 -1.70 -4.65 -11.67
N VAL A 193 -1.08 -5.34 -10.71
CA VAL A 193 -0.42 -4.69 -9.56
C VAL A 193 0.95 -4.15 -9.98
N SER A 194 1.13 -2.83 -9.92
CA SER A 194 2.40 -2.16 -10.22
C SER A 194 2.50 -0.77 -9.58
N PRO A 195 3.72 -0.30 -9.21
CA PRO A 195 4.00 1.12 -9.12
C PRO A 195 3.94 1.75 -10.53
N GLU A 196 3.14 2.80 -10.70
CA GLU A 196 3.09 3.58 -11.96
C GLU A 196 4.09 4.74 -11.90
N LEU A 197 5.37 4.42 -11.67
CA LEU A 197 6.44 5.41 -11.52
C LEU A 197 7.25 5.61 -12.80
N LEU A 198 7.45 4.54 -13.57
CA LEU A 198 8.09 4.62 -14.88
C LEU A 198 7.09 4.94 -15.98
N PRO A 199 7.52 5.62 -17.06
CA PRO A 199 6.67 5.84 -18.22
C PRO A 199 6.03 4.52 -18.71
N PRO A 200 4.76 4.56 -19.16
CA PRO A 200 4.12 3.39 -19.73
C PRO A 200 4.89 2.90 -20.97
N SER A 201 4.72 1.62 -21.28
CA SER A 201 5.25 1.03 -22.51
C SER A 201 4.65 1.74 -23.74
N GLY A 202 5.26 1.58 -24.92
CA GLY A 202 4.85 2.28 -26.14
C GLY A 202 3.39 2.05 -26.60
N ASP A 203 2.69 1.10 -25.98
CA ASP A 203 1.26 0.78 -26.14
C ASP A 203 0.35 1.41 -25.05
N GLY A 204 0.91 2.21 -24.14
CA GLY A 204 0.18 2.81 -23.01
C GLY A 204 -0.06 1.84 -21.84
N ALA A 205 0.48 0.61 -21.89
CA ALA A 205 0.36 -0.35 -20.81
C ALA A 205 1.36 -0.09 -19.68
N ILE A 206 1.04 -0.58 -18.49
CA ILE A 206 1.92 -0.48 -17.32
C ILE A 206 3.23 -1.22 -17.61
N SER A 207 4.35 -0.52 -17.50
CA SER A 207 5.69 -1.01 -17.85
C SER A 207 6.34 -1.84 -16.74
N GLN A 208 5.97 -1.59 -15.49
CA GLN A 208 6.46 -2.35 -14.33
C GLN A 208 5.42 -3.41 -13.90
N LYS A 209 5.89 -4.54 -13.39
CA LYS A 209 5.04 -5.50 -12.66
C LYS A 209 5.75 -5.81 -11.35
N THR A 210 5.14 -5.46 -10.23
CA THR A 210 5.77 -5.61 -8.91
C THR A 210 6.27 -7.02 -8.67
N GLU A 211 5.43 -8.02 -8.95
CA GLU A 211 5.76 -9.43 -8.72
C GLU A 211 6.88 -9.95 -9.62
N ALA A 212 7.19 -9.29 -10.74
CA ALA A 212 8.36 -9.63 -11.55
C ALA A 212 9.67 -9.21 -10.87
N VAL A 213 9.64 -8.21 -9.99
CA VAL A 213 10.82 -7.68 -9.28
C VAL A 213 10.99 -8.34 -7.91
N ILE A 214 9.91 -8.43 -7.14
CA ILE A 214 9.98 -8.94 -5.76
C ILE A 214 9.54 -10.39 -5.61
N GLY A 215 8.89 -10.98 -6.61
CA GLY A 215 8.32 -12.32 -6.56
C GLY A 215 6.83 -12.34 -6.20
N PRO A 216 6.21 -13.54 -6.23
CA PRO A 216 4.78 -13.69 -6.03
C PRO A 216 4.37 -13.45 -4.57
N TYR A 217 3.34 -12.64 -4.36
CA TYR A 217 2.90 -12.28 -3.01
C TYR A 217 2.39 -13.49 -2.21
N GLU A 218 1.82 -14.50 -2.86
CA GLU A 218 1.33 -15.70 -2.16
C GLU A 218 2.44 -16.51 -1.48
N LEU A 219 3.64 -16.59 -2.09
CA LEU A 219 4.79 -17.19 -1.43
C LEU A 219 5.28 -16.31 -0.27
N HIS A 220 5.41 -15.01 -0.50
CA HIS A 220 5.90 -14.08 0.53
C HIS A 220 4.98 -14.02 1.74
N ASP A 221 3.68 -13.97 1.53
CA ASP A 221 2.69 -13.95 2.60
C ASP A 221 2.67 -15.28 3.37
N PHE A 222 2.88 -16.41 2.68
CA PHE A 222 3.07 -17.71 3.32
C PHE A 222 4.33 -17.72 4.19
N PHE A 223 5.47 -17.26 3.67
CA PHE A 223 6.72 -17.17 4.43
C PHE A 223 6.58 -16.24 5.63
N LEU A 224 5.93 -15.09 5.43
CA LEU A 224 5.69 -14.09 6.45
C LEU A 224 4.82 -14.66 7.57
N TYR A 225 3.74 -15.37 7.24
CA TYR A 225 2.87 -16.00 8.23
C TYR A 225 3.64 -16.98 9.13
N TYR A 226 4.40 -17.90 8.54
CA TYR A 226 5.16 -18.88 9.33
C TYR A 226 6.35 -18.28 10.08
N THR A 227 6.95 -17.21 9.56
CA THR A 227 8.01 -16.47 10.25
C THR A 227 7.46 -15.77 11.50
N LEU A 228 6.35 -15.05 11.38
CA LEU A 228 5.86 -14.17 12.44
C LEU A 228 4.97 -14.89 13.45
N ARG A 229 4.02 -15.70 12.96
CA ARG A 229 3.07 -16.38 13.85
C ARG A 229 3.72 -17.55 14.58
N TRP A 230 4.65 -18.24 13.92
CA TRP A 230 5.18 -19.51 14.41
C TRP A 230 6.68 -19.50 14.70
N GLY A 231 7.41 -18.43 14.33
CA GLY A 231 8.85 -18.34 14.55
C GLY A 231 9.66 -19.42 13.83
N PHE A 232 9.15 -19.95 12.71
CA PHE A 232 9.83 -21.01 11.99
C PHE A 232 11.06 -20.47 11.25
N GLY A 233 12.16 -21.23 11.31
CA GLY A 233 13.35 -20.96 10.51
C GLY A 233 13.14 -21.28 9.02
N PRO A 234 14.00 -20.74 8.13
CA PRO A 234 13.85 -20.86 6.67
C PRO A 234 13.72 -22.30 6.18
N GLU A 235 14.50 -23.24 6.72
CA GLU A 235 14.47 -24.64 6.28
C GLU A 235 13.10 -25.29 6.50
N LYS A 236 12.45 -25.01 7.64
CA LYS A 236 11.13 -25.55 7.94
C LYS A 236 10.07 -24.91 7.04
N ILE A 237 10.14 -23.60 6.84
CA ILE A 237 9.24 -22.87 5.95
C ILE A 237 9.34 -23.42 4.52
N TYR A 238 10.57 -23.64 4.03
CA TYR A 238 10.83 -24.23 2.72
C TYR A 238 10.12 -25.58 2.55
N ARG A 239 10.28 -26.50 3.52
CA ARG A 239 9.64 -27.84 3.46
C ARG A 239 8.11 -27.75 3.41
N TYR A 240 7.51 -26.78 4.10
CA TYR A 240 6.06 -26.58 4.10
C TYR A 240 5.60 -25.98 2.78
N ALA A 241 6.32 -24.98 2.28
CA ALA A 241 6.01 -24.32 1.01
C ALA A 241 6.11 -25.28 -0.17
N VAL A 242 7.15 -26.13 -0.22
CA VAL A 242 7.29 -27.16 -1.28
C VAL A 242 6.07 -28.06 -1.34
N LYS A 243 5.50 -28.44 -0.20
CA LYS A 243 4.28 -29.26 -0.17
C LYS A 243 3.02 -28.46 -0.50
N ALA A 244 2.91 -27.23 0.00
CA ALA A 244 1.72 -26.41 -0.18
C ALA A 244 1.55 -25.91 -1.62
N PHE A 245 2.65 -25.82 -2.36
CA PHE A 245 2.69 -25.18 -3.68
C PHE A 245 3.30 -26.08 -4.77
N GLU A 246 3.31 -27.41 -4.58
CA GLU A 246 3.96 -28.35 -5.51
C GLU A 246 3.39 -28.30 -6.93
N GLU A 247 2.12 -27.91 -7.08
CA GLU A 247 1.44 -27.78 -8.37
C GLU A 247 1.73 -26.44 -9.08
N SER A 248 2.20 -25.43 -8.35
CA SER A 248 2.31 -24.04 -8.85
C SER A 248 3.75 -23.57 -8.98
N TYR A 249 4.67 -24.08 -8.15
CA TYR A 249 6.06 -23.63 -8.13
C TYR A 249 7.03 -24.80 -8.01
N THR A 250 8.17 -24.70 -8.69
CA THR A 250 9.24 -25.68 -8.49
C THR A 250 9.89 -25.46 -7.13
N SER A 251 10.49 -26.52 -6.59
CA SER A 251 11.27 -26.41 -5.35
C SER A 251 12.45 -25.42 -5.47
N SER A 252 12.99 -25.22 -6.68
CA SER A 252 14.00 -24.20 -6.95
C SER A 252 13.44 -22.79 -6.83
N ASP A 253 12.25 -22.53 -7.38
CA ASP A 253 11.59 -21.22 -7.29
C ASP A 253 11.28 -20.85 -5.85
N ILE A 254 10.73 -21.80 -5.09
CA ILE A 254 10.41 -21.61 -3.66
C ILE A 254 11.68 -21.29 -2.88
N ARG A 255 12.79 -21.99 -3.15
CA ARG A 255 14.08 -21.70 -2.50
C ARG A 255 14.57 -20.29 -2.85
N HIS A 256 14.49 -19.90 -4.11
CA HIS A 256 14.89 -18.58 -4.58
C HIS A 256 14.09 -17.48 -3.87
N TRP A 257 12.76 -17.55 -3.91
CA TRP A 257 11.89 -16.54 -3.32
C TRP A 257 11.97 -16.49 -1.80
N LEU A 258 12.20 -17.62 -1.14
CA LEU A 258 12.45 -17.65 0.30
C LEU A 258 13.75 -16.91 0.67
N ALA A 259 14.81 -17.06 -0.12
CA ALA A 259 16.04 -16.33 0.08
C ALA A 259 15.85 -14.81 -0.14
N VAL A 260 15.10 -14.44 -1.19
CA VAL A 260 14.70 -13.03 -1.44
C VAL A 260 13.90 -12.48 -0.26
N PHE A 261 12.91 -13.23 0.24
CA PHE A 261 12.09 -12.85 1.37
C PHE A 261 12.95 -12.50 2.59
N PHE A 262 13.81 -13.41 3.07
CA PHE A 262 14.61 -13.17 4.27
C PHE A 262 15.63 -12.04 4.07
N THR A 263 16.26 -11.96 2.89
CA THR A 263 17.20 -10.88 2.57
C THR A 263 16.51 -9.52 2.69
N ARG A 264 15.36 -9.37 2.05
CA ARG A 264 14.60 -8.12 2.06
C ARG A 264 13.98 -7.83 3.41
N PHE A 265 13.40 -8.85 4.05
CA PHE A 265 12.78 -8.73 5.36
C PHE A 265 13.78 -8.21 6.38
N ILE A 266 14.99 -8.76 6.44
CA ILE A 266 16.02 -8.31 7.38
C ILE A 266 16.56 -6.92 6.99
N ALA A 267 16.97 -6.73 5.73
CA ALA A 267 17.60 -5.49 5.29
C ALA A 267 16.68 -4.26 5.40
N ASN A 268 15.37 -4.43 5.28
CA ASN A 268 14.40 -3.33 5.34
C ASN A 268 13.76 -3.12 6.72
N GLN A 269 14.28 -3.75 7.78
CA GLN A 269 13.77 -3.56 9.14
C GLN A 269 13.79 -2.09 9.59
N PHE A 270 14.72 -1.27 9.09
CA PHE A 270 14.78 0.15 9.40
C PHE A 270 13.51 0.90 8.96
N LYS A 271 12.91 0.54 7.81
CA LYS A 271 11.67 1.15 7.32
C LYS A 271 10.51 0.88 8.27
N ARG A 272 10.41 -0.36 8.76
CA ARG A 272 9.37 -0.77 9.73
C ARG A 272 9.54 -0.17 11.12
N SER A 273 10.77 0.19 11.47
CA SER A 273 11.08 0.79 12.76
C SER A 273 10.49 2.20 12.91
N ALA A 274 10.20 2.88 11.80
CA ALA A 274 9.57 4.20 11.76
C ALA A 274 8.15 4.15 11.16
N SER A 275 7.49 2.97 11.12
CA SER A 275 6.16 2.86 10.53
C SER A 275 5.07 3.52 11.40
N PRO A 276 4.08 4.17 10.77
CA PRO A 276 2.93 4.75 11.47
C PRO A 276 2.09 3.74 12.27
N ASP A 277 1.29 4.29 13.17
CA ASP A 277 0.26 3.53 13.88
C ASP A 277 -0.83 3.03 12.92
N GLY A 278 -1.50 1.94 13.28
CA GLY A 278 -2.48 1.26 12.44
C GLY A 278 -3.12 0.08 13.17
N PRO A 279 -4.28 -0.43 12.71
CA PRO A 279 -5.00 -1.50 13.37
C PRO A 279 -4.24 -2.84 13.29
N ILE A 280 -4.50 -3.76 14.21
CA ILE A 280 -3.97 -5.13 14.18
C ILE A 280 -5.15 -6.08 13.90
N GLY A 281 -5.21 -6.66 12.69
CA GLY A 281 -6.39 -7.44 12.25
C GLY A 281 -6.24 -8.96 12.15
N ASN A 282 -5.02 -9.49 11.91
CA ASN A 282 -4.87 -10.85 11.35
C ASN A 282 -4.28 -11.92 12.28
N GLY A 283 -4.18 -11.66 13.60
CA GLY A 283 -3.57 -12.60 14.54
C GLY A 283 -2.07 -12.87 14.33
N VAL A 284 -1.48 -12.36 13.24
CA VAL A 284 -0.05 -12.22 13.04
C VAL A 284 0.42 -11.01 13.88
N PRO A 285 1.43 -11.18 14.76
CA PRO A 285 1.98 -10.06 15.51
C PRO A 285 2.39 -8.92 14.57
N SER A 286 2.12 -7.68 14.98
CA SER A 286 2.58 -6.52 14.23
C SER A 286 4.11 -6.54 14.10
N ASN A 287 4.63 -6.32 12.88
CA ASN A 287 6.07 -6.20 12.60
C ASN A 287 6.70 -4.89 13.12
N ARG A 288 5.94 -4.11 13.89
CA ARG A 288 6.41 -2.88 14.52
C ARG A 288 7.29 -3.20 15.72
N VAL A 289 8.23 -2.30 15.99
CA VAL A 289 9.08 -2.31 17.19
C VAL A 289 8.25 -2.21 18.49
N SER A 290 7.04 -1.63 18.43
CA SER A 290 6.07 -1.57 19.52
C SER A 290 5.16 -2.81 19.64
N GLY A 291 5.26 -3.76 18.71
CA GLY A 291 4.57 -5.05 18.75
C GLY A 291 5.36 -6.13 19.52
N PRO A 292 4.80 -7.35 19.67
CA PRO A 292 5.39 -8.42 20.48
C PRO A 292 6.75 -8.94 19.98
N GLN A 293 7.19 -8.58 18.77
CA GLN A 293 8.35 -9.17 18.12
C GLN A 293 9.41 -8.10 17.82
N ARG A 294 10.47 -8.06 18.64
CA ARG A 294 11.67 -7.28 18.36
C ARG A 294 12.56 -8.09 17.42
N CYS A 295 12.72 -7.63 16.18
CA CYS A 295 13.85 -8.08 15.36
C CYS A 295 15.13 -7.48 15.95
N PRO A 296 16.25 -8.22 16.08
CA PRO A 296 17.51 -7.64 16.54
C PRO A 296 17.87 -6.46 15.63
N LYS A 297 18.14 -5.29 16.22
CA LYS A 297 18.81 -4.22 15.50
C LYS A 297 20.21 -4.73 15.19
N THR A 298 20.44 -5.19 13.96
CA THR A 298 21.76 -5.47 13.37
C THR A 298 22.85 -5.78 14.40
N GLY A 299 22.84 -6.99 14.93
CA GLY A 299 23.95 -7.55 15.71
C GLY A 299 24.82 -8.38 14.77
N LEU A 300 25.68 -7.71 14.02
CA LEU A 300 26.99 -8.27 13.68
C LEU A 300 27.95 -7.66 14.70
N ASP A 301 27.99 -8.28 15.88
CA ASP A 301 29.08 -8.28 16.85
C ASP A 301 28.89 -9.53 17.73
#